data_AF-A0A924I4P6-F1
#
_entry.id   AF-A0A924I4P6-F1
#
_cell.length_a   1.000
_cell.length_b   1.000
_cell.length_c   1.000
_cell.angle_alpha   90.00
_cell.angle_beta   90.00
_cell.angle_gamma   90.00
#
_symmetry.space_group_name_H-M   'P 1'
#
loop_
_entity.id
_entity.type
_entity.pdbx_description
1 polymer ?
#
loop_
_entity_poly.entity_id
_entity_poly.type
_entity_poly.pdbx_seq_one_letter_code
_entity_poly.pdbx_strand_id
1 'polypeptide(L)'
;MLYTAHEMQRAMLASMGTMAQSTSEWLLSPANPASYIAAGPAVARALEVFAHANATRGKPDFNLAETIVNGRSVAVTEEILLRKPFGQLKHFSRAVS
;
A
#
# COMPACT_ATOMS: atom_id res chain seq x y z
N MET A 1 -0.86 -24.04 4.41
CA MET A 1 0.35 -23.86 5.24
C MET A 1 1.38 -22.91 4.62
N LEU A 2 1.66 -22.96 3.31
CA LEU A 2 2.61 -22.01 2.69
C LEU A 2 2.08 -20.57 2.67
N TYR A 3 0.79 -20.38 2.36
CA TYR A 3 0.16 -19.04 2.38
C TYR A 3 0.18 -18.40 3.77
N THR A 4 -0.08 -19.17 4.83
CA THR A 4 -0.04 -18.68 6.22
C THR A 4 1.38 -18.28 6.65
N ALA A 5 2.41 -19.02 6.23
CA ALA A 5 3.80 -18.64 6.47
C ALA A 5 4.17 -17.34 5.73
N HIS A 6 3.69 -17.19 4.48
CA HIS A 6 3.88 -15.96 3.72
C HIS A 6 3.18 -14.75 4.34
N GLU A 7 1.93 -14.88 4.78
CA GLU A 7 1.20 -13.84 5.50
C GLU A 7 1.89 -13.46 6.82
N MET A 8 2.42 -14.44 7.57
CA MET A 8 3.20 -14.19 8.78
C MET A 8 4.47 -13.38 8.48
N GLN A 9 5.23 -13.76 7.44
CA GLN A 9 6.41 -13.00 7.01
C GLN A 9 6.03 -11.57 6.57
N ARG A 10 4.94 -11.41 5.80
CA ARG A 10 4.46 -10.10 5.35
C ARG A 10 4.05 -9.23 6.53
N ALA A 11 3.34 -9.79 7.51
CA ALA A 11 2.95 -9.10 8.74
C ALA A 11 4.17 -8.70 9.59
N MET A 12 5.15 -9.58 9.73
CA MET A 12 6.41 -9.29 10.43
C MET A 12 7.16 -8.13 9.75
N LEU A 13 7.34 -8.17 8.43
CA LEU A 13 7.99 -7.11 7.67
C LEU A 13 7.23 -5.77 7.77
N ALA A 14 5.90 -5.79 7.73
CA ALA A 14 5.09 -4.60 7.93
C ALA A 14 5.33 -3.99 9.32
N SER A 15 5.36 -4.81 10.37
CA SER A 15 5.66 -4.33 11.73
C SER A 15 7.07 -3.75 11.85
N MET A 16 8.08 -4.41 11.27
CA MET A 16 9.44 -3.88 11.21
C MET A 16 9.52 -2.55 10.44
N GLY A 17 8.76 -2.41 9.35
CA GLY A 17 8.64 -1.16 8.62
C GLY A 17 8.09 -0.02 9.48
N THR A 18 7.05 -0.27 10.28
CA THR A 18 6.52 0.74 11.20
C THR A 18 7.53 1.14 12.28
N MET A 19 8.28 0.19 12.83
CA MET A 19 9.35 0.47 13.79
C MET A 19 10.49 1.27 13.16
N ALA A 20 10.87 0.95 11.92
CA ALA A 20 11.90 1.68 11.18
C ALA A 20 11.50 3.13 10.93
N GLN A 21 10.23 3.39 10.59
CA GLN A 21 9.70 4.74 10.43
C GLN A 21 9.83 5.55 11.73
N SER A 22 9.36 5.01 12.86
CA SER A 22 9.49 5.67 14.17
C SER A 22 10.95 5.87 14.59
N THR A 23 11.83 4.93 14.23
CA THR A 23 13.26 5.04 14.51
C THR A 23 13.91 6.14 13.66
N SER A 24 13.54 6.28 12.39
CA SER A 24 13.97 7.40 11.54
C SER A 24 13.57 8.75 12.16
N GLU A 25 12.31 8.86 12.57
CA GLU A 25 11.78 10.09 13.19
C GLU A 25 12.54 10.46 14.48
N TRP A 26 12.88 9.47 15.31
CA TRP A 26 13.70 9.68 16.50
C TRP A 26 15.15 10.06 16.17
N LEU A 27 15.75 9.46 15.12
CA LEU A 27 17.10 9.77 14.67
C LEU A 27 17.21 11.16 14.03
N LEU A 28 16.14 11.65 13.41
CA LEU A 28 16.08 13.00 12.83
C LEU A 28 15.64 14.06 13.84
N SER A 29 15.23 13.66 15.06
CA SER A 29 14.79 14.58 16.08
C SER A 29 15.94 15.50 16.53
N PRO A 30 15.72 16.83 16.63
CA PRO A 30 16.73 17.78 17.15
C PRO A 30 17.18 17.47 18.58
N ALA A 31 16.38 16.71 19.34
CA ALA A 31 16.72 16.29 20.70
C ALA A 31 17.73 15.13 20.74
N ASN A 32 18.07 14.52 19.58
CA ASN A 32 18.96 13.38 19.51
C ASN A 32 20.37 13.79 19.04
N PRO A 33 21.43 13.60 19.84
CA PRO A 33 22.82 13.88 19.44
C PRO A 33 23.27 13.13 18.17
N ALA A 34 22.67 11.98 17.87
CA ALA A 34 22.97 11.20 16.67
C ALA A 34 22.53 11.89 15.37
N SER A 35 21.57 12.82 15.43
CA SER A 35 21.09 13.60 14.27
C SER A 35 22.17 14.54 13.71
N TYR A 36 23.15 14.92 14.55
CA TYR A 36 24.24 15.83 14.22
C TYR A 36 25.49 15.11 13.69
N ILE A 37 25.52 13.77 13.72
CA ILE A 37 26.60 12.97 13.13
C ILE A 37 26.40 12.94 11.62
N ALA A 38 27.47 13.11 10.84
CA ALA A 38 27.42 13.16 9.37
C ALA A 38 26.69 11.96 8.72
N ALA A 39 26.74 10.78 9.34
CA ALA A 39 26.05 9.58 8.88
C ALA A 39 24.60 9.42 9.41
N GLY A 40 24.20 10.16 10.46
CA GLY A 40 22.90 10.02 11.13
C GLY A 40 21.71 10.22 10.18
N PRO A 41 21.64 11.33 9.42
CA PRO A 41 20.59 11.54 8.44
C PRO A 41 20.55 10.48 7.34
N ALA A 42 21.71 9.98 6.88
CA ALA A 42 21.77 8.95 5.85
C ALA A 42 21.16 7.62 6.34
N VAL A 43 21.44 7.22 7.59
CA VAL A 43 20.85 6.02 8.21
C VAL A 43 19.34 6.20 8.40
N ALA A 44 18.89 7.36 8.87
CA ALA A 44 17.46 7.64 9.03
C ALA A 44 16.70 7.52 7.70
N ARG A 45 17.24 8.10 6.62
CA ARG A 45 16.62 8.00 5.28
C ARG A 45 16.63 6.57 4.73
N ALA A 46 17.64 5.77 5.05
CA ALA A 46 17.62 4.35 4.70
C ALA A 46 16.47 3.60 5.40
N LEU A 47 16.19 3.93 6.67
CA LEU A 47 15.06 3.37 7.43
C LEU A 47 13.70 3.81 6.85
N GLU A 48 13.56 5.04 6.39
CA GLU A 48 12.35 5.50 5.68
C GLU A 48 12.11 4.72 4.38
N VAL A 49 13.16 4.49 3.57
CA VAL A 49 13.05 3.68 2.35
C VAL A 49 12.66 2.24 2.69
N PHE A 50 13.26 1.66 3.73
CA PHE A 50 12.90 0.33 4.22
C PHE A 50 11.44 0.26 4.68
N ALA A 51 10.98 1.25 5.45
CA ALA A 51 9.60 1.35 5.90
C ALA A 51 8.63 1.46 4.72
N HIS A 52 8.96 2.31 3.72
CA HIS A 52 8.14 2.52 2.54
C HIS A 52 8.04 1.27 1.66
N ALA A 53 9.13 0.52 1.52
CA ALA A 53 9.18 -0.71 0.73
C ALA A 53 8.33 -1.84 1.34
N ASN A 54 8.27 -1.90 2.68
CA ASN A 54 7.51 -2.92 3.41
C ASN A 54 6.12 -2.44 3.87
N ALA A 55 5.71 -1.23 3.48
CA ALA A 55 4.41 -0.68 3.84
C ALA A 55 3.30 -1.57 3.26
N THR A 56 2.34 -1.94 4.11
CA THR A 56 1.16 -2.68 3.67
C THR A 56 0.26 -1.74 2.88
N ARG A 57 0.20 -1.92 1.56
CA ARG A 57 -0.73 -1.19 0.70
C ARG A 57 -2.00 -2.02 0.50
N GLY A 58 -3.13 -1.38 0.77
CA GLY A 58 -4.43 -1.93 0.38
C GLY A 58 -4.57 -2.01 -1.14
N LYS A 59 -5.54 -2.80 -1.59
CA LYS A 59 -5.95 -2.80 -2.99
C LYS A 59 -6.55 -1.42 -3.32
N PRO A 60 -6.03 -0.68 -4.32
CA PRO A 60 -6.64 0.58 -4.73
C PRO A 60 -8.00 0.34 -5.37
N ASP A 61 -8.88 1.33 -5.28
CA ASP A 61 -10.12 1.33 -6.04
C ASP A 61 -9.82 1.46 -7.53
N PHE A 62 -10.68 0.86 -8.36
CA PHE A 62 -10.56 0.98 -9.82
C PHE A 62 -10.87 2.39 -10.32
N ASN A 63 -11.59 3.19 -9.52
CA ASN A 63 -11.95 4.57 -9.80
C ASN A 63 -12.55 4.78 -11.21
N LEU A 64 -13.37 3.83 -11.64
CA LEU A 64 -13.98 3.78 -12.98
C LEU A 64 -15.49 3.98 -12.86
N ALA A 65 -15.92 5.20 -12.52
CA ALA A 65 -17.34 5.54 -12.36
C ALA A 65 -18.07 5.77 -13.69
N GLU A 66 -17.34 6.22 -14.72
CA GLU A 66 -17.89 6.50 -16.05
C GLU A 66 -16.89 6.11 -17.14
N THR A 67 -17.41 5.87 -18.35
CA THR A 67 -16.60 5.61 -19.54
C THR A 67 -17.30 6.18 -20.77
N ILE A 68 -16.56 6.36 -21.88
CA ILE A 68 -17.12 6.88 -23.13
C ILE A 68 -17.45 5.71 -24.05
N VAL A 69 -18.70 5.63 -24.49
CA VAL A 69 -19.16 4.67 -25.51
C VAL A 69 -19.84 5.44 -26.63
N ASN A 70 -19.38 5.27 -27.87
CA ASN A 70 -19.93 5.96 -29.05
C ASN A 70 -20.05 7.49 -28.87
N GLY A 71 -19.08 8.11 -28.20
CA GLY A 71 -19.06 9.56 -27.94
C GLY A 71 -19.99 10.05 -26.82
N ARG A 72 -20.64 9.16 -26.08
CA ARG A 72 -21.48 9.51 -24.92
C ARG A 72 -20.84 9.00 -23.62
N SER A 73 -20.88 9.80 -22.56
CA SER A 73 -20.51 9.31 -21.22
C SER A 73 -21.60 8.37 -20.71
N VAL A 74 -21.19 7.16 -20.30
CA VAL A 74 -22.07 6.16 -19.70
C VAL A 74 -21.55 5.80 -18.32
N ALA A 75 -22.46 5.64 -17.36
CA ALA A 75 -22.13 5.20 -16.02
C ALA A 75 -21.66 3.74 -16.04
N VAL A 76 -20.66 3.45 -15.21
CA VAL A 76 -20.12 2.10 -14.99
C VAL A 76 -20.43 1.69 -13.56
N THR A 77 -21.10 0.55 -13.41
CA THR A 77 -21.40 -0.05 -12.10
C THR A 77 -20.49 -1.25 -11.88
N GLU A 78 -19.81 -1.27 -10.74
CA GLU A 78 -18.97 -2.40 -10.34
C GLU A 78 -19.81 -3.46 -9.62
N GLU A 79 -19.86 -4.67 -10.18
CA GLU A 79 -20.59 -5.81 -9.64
C GLU A 79 -19.61 -6.94 -9.28
N ILE A 80 -19.78 -7.54 -8.10
CA ILE A 80 -18.97 -8.71 -7.71
C ILE A 80 -19.74 -9.98 -8.07
N LEU A 81 -19.34 -10.65 -9.16
CA LEU A 81 -19.99 -11.88 -9.63
C LEU A 81 -19.57 -13.12 -8.83
N LEU A 82 -18.33 -13.16 -8.34
CA LEU A 82 -17.83 -14.29 -7.57
C LEU A 82 -16.74 -13.87 -6.58
N ARG A 83 -16.78 -14.45 -5.37
CA ARG A 83 -15.77 -14.26 -4.32
C ARG A 83 -15.08 -15.58 -4.01
N LYS A 84 -13.76 -15.62 -4.13
CA LYS A 84 -12.89 -16.72 -3.72
C LYS A 84 -11.90 -16.23 -2.65
N PRO A 85 -11.31 -17.13 -1.84
CA PRO A 85 -10.34 -16.74 -0.81
C PRO A 85 -9.14 -15.95 -1.34
N PHE A 86 -8.77 -16.14 -2.62
CA PHE A 86 -7.62 -15.49 -3.26
C PHE A 86 -8.00 -14.30 -4.16
N GLY A 87 -9.29 -13.99 -4.33
CA GLY A 87 -9.68 -12.93 -5.27
C GLY A 87 -11.18 -12.81 -5.51
N GLN A 88 -11.54 -11.70 -6.15
CA GLN A 88 -12.91 -11.39 -6.54
C GLN A 88 -12.98 -11.25 -8.05
N LEU A 89 -13.97 -11.89 -8.67
CA LEU A 89 -14.34 -11.64 -10.05
C LEU A 89 -15.30 -10.45 -10.07
N LYS A 90 -14.84 -9.33 -10.63
CA LYS A 90 -15.60 -8.10 -10.78
C LYS A 90 -16.04 -7.93 -12.23
N HIS A 91 -17.30 -7.59 -12.44
CA HIS A 91 -17.89 -7.22 -13.70
C HIS A 91 -18.20 -5.72 -13.69
N PHE A 92 -17.78 -5.01 -14.72
CA PHE A 92 -18.05 -3.58 -14.87
C PHE A 92 -19.22 -3.43 -15.85
N SER A 93 -20.42 -3.38 -15.32
CA SER A 93 -21.65 -3.22 -16.10
C SER A 93 -21.76 -1.77 -16.58
N ARG A 94 -21.99 -1.56 -17.87
CA ARG A 94 -22.13 -0.23 -18.47
C ARG A 94 -23.60 0.04 -18.71
N ALA A 95 -24.09 1.22 -18.35
CA ALA A 95 -25.45 1.66 -18.63
C ALA A 95 -25.62 2.05 -20.11
N VAL A 96 -25.41 1.11 -21.02
CA VAL A 96 -25.61 1.28 -22.46
C VAL A 96 -27.01 0.78 -22.80
N SER A 97 -27.90 1.69 -23.18
CA SER A 97 -29.17 1.36 -23.85
C SER A 97 -28.94 0.91 -25.28
#